data_AF-A0A9W9YYZ6-F1
#
_entry.id   AF-A0A9W9YYZ6-F1
#
_cell.length_a   1.000
_cell.length_b   1.000
_cell.length_c   1.000
_cell.angle_alpha   90.00
_cell.angle_beta   90.00
_cell.angle_gamma   90.00
#
_symmetry.space_group_name_H-M   'P 1'
#
loop_
_entity.id
_entity.type
_entity.pdbx_description
1 polymer ?
#
loop_
_entity_poly.entity_id
_entity_poly.type
_entity_poly.pdbx_seq_one_letter_code
_entity_poly.pdbx_strand_id
1 'polypeptide(L)'
;MRNSIPGENDRKLRSDLDMELGRLDTFFKKDTSSSPPGLALKPGAFLDGDRLKLPDCNLLPKLMHIKVAGELKDFKIRREHKNVINYGQDWLCEGTNVDSIKFTVDRDITVLGVGLYGISNTEDSSRSFSVDVELLDSHNDVMCTYEGTFFADVSKRVHDILFDEPVIVRGHRPYIIRVLLKGPSTLGGTDGMRDVVTEGIRFRFDVDEASFNGTTTADGQIPDIVFKI
;
A
#
# COMPACT_ATOMS: atom_id res chain seq x y z
N MET A 1 18.81 -47.09 -3.15
CA MET A 1 18.56 -45.78 -2.51
C MET A 1 19.39 -44.75 -3.25
N ARG A 2 18.76 -43.85 -4.03
CA ARG A 2 19.49 -42.80 -4.76
C ARG A 2 19.73 -41.64 -3.79
N ASN A 3 20.98 -41.45 -3.36
CA ASN A 3 21.40 -40.27 -2.63
C ASN A 3 21.44 -39.10 -3.61
N SER A 4 20.43 -38.23 -3.57
CA SER A 4 20.43 -36.98 -4.33
C SER A 4 21.61 -36.11 -3.90
N ILE A 5 22.25 -35.43 -4.86
CA ILE A 5 23.37 -34.52 -4.57
C ILE A 5 22.85 -33.37 -3.70
N PRO A 6 23.55 -32.99 -2.60
CA PRO A 6 23.14 -31.86 -1.77
C PRO A 6 22.95 -30.60 -2.65
N GLY A 7 21.74 -30.04 -2.66
CA GLY A 7 21.38 -28.86 -3.47
C GLY A 7 20.70 -29.15 -4.82
N GLU A 8 20.65 -30.40 -5.30
CA GLU A 8 19.87 -30.76 -6.50
C GLU A 8 18.36 -30.74 -6.22
N ASN A 9 17.96 -31.26 -5.05
CA ASN A 9 16.56 -31.22 -4.61
C ASN A 9 16.09 -29.78 -4.35
N ASP A 10 16.95 -28.90 -3.82
CA ASP A 10 16.62 -27.48 -3.59
C ASP A 10 16.41 -26.72 -4.91
N ARG A 11 17.30 -26.93 -5.89
CA ARG A 11 17.14 -26.35 -7.23
C ARG A 11 15.86 -26.81 -7.92
N LYS A 12 15.54 -28.11 -7.79
CA LYS A 12 14.30 -28.66 -8.35
C LYS A 12 13.07 -28.04 -7.69
N LEU A 13 13.03 -27.98 -6.35
CA LEU A 13 11.92 -27.36 -5.62
C LEU A 13 11.73 -25.88 -5.97
N ARG A 14 12.82 -25.12 -6.13
CA ARG A 14 12.75 -23.72 -6.59
C ARG A 14 12.20 -23.61 -8.01
N SER A 15 12.64 -24.48 -8.92
CA SER A 15 12.13 -24.52 -10.30
C SER A 15 10.64 -24.88 -10.35
N ASP A 16 10.22 -25.85 -9.54
CA ASP A 16 8.82 -26.28 -9.47
C ASP A 16 7.94 -25.16 -8.90
N LEU A 17 8.38 -24.50 -7.82
CA LEU A 17 7.68 -23.35 -7.24
C LEU A 17 7.54 -22.20 -8.26
N ASP A 18 8.62 -21.88 -8.96
CA ASP A 18 8.63 -20.83 -9.97
C ASP A 18 7.69 -21.13 -11.15
N MET A 19 7.62 -22.39 -11.58
CA MET A 19 6.66 -22.84 -12.60
C MET A 19 5.20 -22.69 -12.12
N GLU A 20 4.89 -23.07 -10.87
CA GLU A 20 3.54 -22.90 -10.32
C GLU A 20 3.18 -21.41 -10.14
N LEU A 21 4.13 -20.57 -9.73
CA LEU A 21 3.94 -19.12 -9.68
C LEU A 21 3.66 -18.54 -11.08
N GLY A 22 4.32 -19.03 -12.13
CA GLY A 22 4.04 -18.62 -13.51
C GLY A 22 2.65 -19.02 -14.01
N ARG A 23 2.17 -20.21 -13.61
CA ARG A 23 0.78 -20.64 -13.90
C ARG A 23 -0.23 -19.77 -13.18
N LEU A 24 0.01 -19.50 -11.90
CA LEU A 24 -0.83 -18.63 -11.10
C LEU A 24 -0.83 -17.20 -11.65
N ASP A 25 0.31 -16.70 -12.11
CA ASP A 25 0.42 -15.39 -12.75
C ASP A 25 -0.40 -15.30 -14.03
N THR A 26 -0.32 -16.35 -14.86
CA THR A 26 -1.14 -16.47 -16.06
C THR A 26 -2.63 -16.52 -15.73
N PHE A 27 -3.00 -17.20 -14.64
CA PHE A 27 -4.37 -17.24 -14.16
C PHE A 27 -4.88 -15.87 -13.68
N PHE A 28 -4.03 -15.11 -12.99
CA PHE A 28 -4.36 -13.74 -12.54
C PHE A 28 -4.28 -12.68 -13.64
N LYS A 29 -3.78 -13.03 -14.82
CA LYS A 29 -3.69 -12.11 -15.95
C LYS A 29 -5.10 -11.73 -16.40
N LYS A 30 -5.49 -10.49 -16.09
CA LYS A 30 -6.83 -9.93 -16.40
C LYS A 30 -7.06 -9.89 -17.91
N ASP A 31 -8.20 -10.41 -18.38
CA ASP A 31 -8.69 -10.18 -19.75
C ASP A 31 -9.20 -8.74 -19.85
N THR A 32 -8.43 -7.87 -20.49
CA THR A 32 -8.73 -6.43 -20.65
C THR A 32 -9.80 -6.15 -21.71
N SER A 33 -10.42 -7.18 -22.29
CA SER A 33 -11.29 -7.05 -23.46
C SER A 33 -12.75 -6.72 -23.16
N SER A 34 -13.18 -6.61 -21.89
CA SER A 34 -14.62 -6.54 -21.57
C SER A 34 -15.07 -5.57 -20.48
N SER A 35 -14.27 -4.58 -20.06
CA SER A 35 -14.73 -3.62 -19.02
C SER A 35 -15.36 -2.36 -19.63
N PRO A 36 -16.65 -2.05 -19.37
CA PRO A 36 -17.24 -0.75 -19.65
C PRO A 36 -16.65 0.32 -18.72
N PRO A 37 -16.60 1.60 -19.12
CA PRO A 37 -16.19 2.68 -18.22
C PRO A 37 -17.26 2.89 -17.14
N GLY A 38 -16.91 2.79 -15.85
CA GLY A 38 -17.74 3.34 -14.76
C GLY A 38 -18.27 2.38 -13.68
N LEU A 39 -17.67 1.20 -13.44
CA LEU A 39 -17.99 0.37 -12.26
C LEU A 39 -16.78 0.22 -11.32
N ALA A 40 -17.06 0.41 -10.02
CA ALA A 40 -16.13 0.62 -8.89
C ALA A 40 -15.30 -0.61 -8.44
N LEU A 41 -15.36 -1.72 -9.17
CA LEU A 41 -14.48 -2.87 -8.99
C LEU A 41 -14.18 -3.42 -10.39
N LYS A 42 -12.89 -3.51 -10.74
CA LYS A 42 -12.47 -4.11 -12.00
C LYS A 42 -12.76 -5.62 -11.95
N PRO A 43 -13.39 -6.22 -12.99
CA PRO A 43 -13.57 -7.66 -13.12
C PRO A 43 -12.31 -8.45 -12.77
N GLY A 44 -12.38 -9.35 -11.79
CA GLY A 44 -11.28 -10.28 -11.46
C GLY A 44 -10.21 -9.72 -10.53
N ALA A 45 -10.59 -8.90 -9.55
CA ALA A 45 -9.69 -8.48 -8.46
C ALA A 45 -9.22 -9.65 -7.57
N PHE A 46 -9.98 -10.74 -7.55
CA PHE A 46 -9.78 -11.94 -6.73
C PHE A 46 -10.05 -13.23 -7.52
N LEU A 47 -9.74 -14.41 -6.94
CA LEU A 47 -9.80 -15.72 -7.60
C LEU A 47 -11.19 -16.04 -8.17
N ASP A 48 -12.24 -15.45 -7.59
CA ASP A 48 -13.64 -15.70 -7.96
C ASP A 48 -14.36 -14.40 -8.40
N GLY A 49 -13.63 -13.47 -9.02
CA GLY A 49 -14.16 -12.21 -9.54
C GLY A 49 -13.80 -11.00 -8.67
N ASP A 50 -14.80 -10.23 -8.23
CA ASP A 50 -14.57 -8.88 -7.69
C ASP A 50 -14.54 -8.81 -6.16
N ARG A 51 -14.80 -9.93 -5.50
CA ARG A 51 -14.89 -9.99 -4.03
C ARG A 51 -13.88 -10.96 -3.47
N LEU A 52 -13.22 -10.55 -2.39
CA LEU A 52 -12.38 -11.41 -1.57
C LEU A 52 -13.23 -12.56 -1.00
N LYS A 53 -12.82 -13.80 -1.26
CA LYS A 53 -13.47 -15.00 -0.76
C LYS A 53 -12.47 -15.92 -0.08
N LEU A 54 -12.99 -17.02 0.49
CA LEU A 54 -12.20 -18.02 1.19
C LEU A 54 -10.99 -18.55 0.39
N PRO A 55 -11.05 -18.78 -0.93
CA PRO A 55 -9.86 -19.14 -1.71
C PRO A 55 -8.74 -18.10 -1.62
N ASP A 56 -9.08 -16.82 -1.63
CA ASP A 56 -8.13 -15.71 -1.51
C ASP A 56 -7.52 -15.65 -0.13
N CYS A 57 -8.35 -15.78 0.91
CA CYS A 57 -7.91 -15.86 2.30
C CYS A 57 -6.96 -17.05 2.55
N ASN A 58 -7.04 -18.10 1.75
CA ASN A 58 -6.12 -19.25 1.82
C ASN A 58 -4.85 -19.03 0.99
N LEU A 59 -4.91 -18.23 -0.07
CA LEU A 59 -3.81 -18.01 -1.01
C LEU A 59 -2.91 -16.84 -0.59
N LEU A 60 -3.49 -15.72 -0.17
CA LEU A 60 -2.74 -14.51 0.22
C LEU A 60 -1.72 -14.78 1.33
N PRO A 61 -2.05 -15.49 2.43
CA PRO A 61 -1.04 -15.83 3.45
C PRO A 61 0.09 -16.72 2.91
N LYS A 62 -0.20 -17.62 1.96
CA LYS A 62 0.83 -18.47 1.34
C LYS A 62 1.76 -17.66 0.45
N LEU A 63 1.22 -16.74 -0.35
CA LEU A 63 2.02 -15.81 -1.15
C LEU A 63 2.88 -14.91 -0.26
N MET A 64 2.33 -14.43 0.87
CA MET A 64 3.09 -13.67 1.87
C MET A 64 4.23 -14.50 2.46
N HIS A 65 3.97 -15.74 2.89
CA HIS A 65 5.02 -16.63 3.39
C HIS A 65 6.10 -16.91 2.35
N ILE A 66 5.74 -17.08 1.07
CA ILE A 66 6.73 -17.25 0.00
C ILE A 66 7.60 -16.00 -0.16
N LYS A 67 7.03 -14.79 -0.08
CA LYS A 67 7.79 -13.53 -0.12
C LYS A 67 8.77 -13.43 1.05
N VAL A 68 8.30 -13.60 2.29
CA VAL A 68 9.11 -13.46 3.51
C VAL A 68 10.16 -14.57 3.64
N ALA A 69 9.75 -15.84 3.53
CA ALA A 69 10.67 -16.96 3.67
C ALA A 69 11.63 -17.06 2.48
N GLY A 70 11.22 -16.59 1.30
CA GLY A 70 12.06 -16.52 0.11
C GLY A 70 13.28 -15.63 0.32
N GLU A 71 13.11 -14.45 0.92
CA GLU A 71 14.23 -13.53 1.21
C GLU A 71 15.29 -14.17 2.12
N LEU A 72 14.86 -14.92 3.14
CA LEU A 72 15.76 -15.67 4.03
C LEU A 72 16.54 -16.79 3.32
N LYS A 73 16.11 -17.16 2.10
CA LYS A 73 16.68 -18.25 1.29
C LYS A 73 17.23 -17.77 -0.05
N ASP A 74 17.43 -16.47 -0.23
CA ASP A 74 17.87 -15.88 -1.50
C ASP A 74 17.00 -16.35 -2.69
N PHE A 75 15.69 -16.43 -2.45
CA PHE A 75 14.67 -16.69 -3.46
C PHE A 75 13.80 -15.45 -3.61
N LYS A 76 13.65 -14.96 -4.83
CA LYS A 76 12.72 -13.87 -5.15
C LYS A 76 11.79 -14.33 -6.26
N ILE A 77 10.51 -14.02 -6.11
CA ILE A 77 9.53 -14.21 -7.20
C ILE A 77 10.02 -13.38 -8.39
N ARG A 78 10.10 -14.01 -9.56
CA ARG A 78 10.57 -13.33 -10.78
C ARG A 78 9.67 -12.15 -11.12
N ARG A 79 10.28 -11.07 -11.59
CA ARG A 79 9.57 -9.85 -12.00
C ARG A 79 8.56 -10.07 -13.12
N GLU A 80 8.73 -11.14 -13.90
CA GLU A 80 7.76 -11.56 -14.93
C GLU A 80 6.41 -12.01 -14.34
N HIS A 81 6.38 -12.47 -13.08
CA HIS A 81 5.15 -12.87 -12.39
C HIS A 81 4.48 -11.68 -11.67
N LYS A 82 4.24 -10.60 -12.42
CA LYS A 82 3.73 -9.32 -11.88
C LYS A 82 2.34 -9.42 -11.23
N ASN A 83 1.45 -10.25 -11.76
CA ASN A 83 0.10 -10.41 -11.24
C ASN A 83 0.10 -11.14 -9.89
N VAL A 84 1.00 -12.12 -9.70
CA VAL A 84 1.20 -12.76 -8.38
C VAL A 84 1.83 -11.82 -7.38
N ILE A 85 2.82 -11.03 -7.80
CA ILE A 85 3.47 -10.04 -6.93
C ILE A 85 2.45 -9.03 -6.42
N ASN A 86 1.54 -8.58 -7.29
CA ASN A 86 0.54 -7.55 -7.01
C ASN A 86 -0.79 -8.11 -6.47
N TYR A 87 -0.93 -9.43 -6.35
CA TYR A 87 -2.19 -10.04 -5.95
C TYR A 87 -2.61 -9.62 -4.54
N GLY A 88 -3.78 -8.98 -4.42
CA GLY A 88 -4.29 -8.44 -3.16
C GLY A 88 -3.46 -7.27 -2.60
N GLN A 89 -2.66 -6.60 -3.44
CA GLN A 89 -1.85 -5.43 -3.07
C GLN A 89 -2.32 -4.13 -3.74
N ASP A 90 -3.36 -4.21 -4.58
CA ASP A 90 -3.94 -3.05 -5.25
C ASP A 90 -4.81 -2.26 -4.26
N TRP A 91 -4.39 -1.03 -3.95
CA TRP A 91 -5.21 -0.03 -3.28
C TRP A 91 -5.88 0.86 -4.31
N LEU A 92 -7.20 1.01 -4.26
CA LEU A 92 -7.95 1.76 -5.26
C LEU A 92 -7.95 3.26 -4.92
N CYS A 93 -7.70 4.09 -5.94
CA CYS A 93 -7.60 5.54 -5.81
C CYS A 93 -8.56 6.21 -6.81
N GLU A 94 -9.86 6.08 -6.56
CA GLU A 94 -10.90 6.57 -7.48
C GLU A 94 -11.16 8.08 -7.33
N GLY A 95 -10.68 8.71 -6.26
CA GLY A 95 -10.97 10.11 -5.92
C GLY A 95 -12.38 10.34 -5.40
N THR A 96 -13.04 9.31 -4.87
CA THR A 96 -14.41 9.36 -4.31
C THR A 96 -14.44 9.13 -2.81
N ASN A 97 -13.61 8.20 -2.32
CA ASN A 97 -13.47 7.87 -0.92
C ASN A 97 -12.11 8.35 -0.41
N VAL A 98 -12.08 8.84 0.82
CA VAL A 98 -10.85 9.32 1.46
C VAL A 98 -10.16 8.21 2.24
N ASP A 99 -8.84 8.19 2.17
CA ASP A 99 -7.99 7.51 3.13
C ASP A 99 -7.78 8.46 4.32
N SER A 100 -7.98 7.98 5.55
CA SER A 100 -7.85 8.81 6.75
C SER A 100 -7.20 8.05 7.91
N ILE A 101 -6.35 8.72 8.66
CA ILE A 101 -5.69 8.18 9.85
C ILE A 101 -5.58 9.24 10.95
N LYS A 102 -5.85 8.84 12.20
CA LYS A 102 -5.63 9.69 13.37
C LYS A 102 -4.25 9.45 13.94
N PHE A 103 -3.62 10.50 14.45
CA PHE A 103 -2.37 10.36 15.18
C PHE A 103 -2.26 11.33 16.35
N THR A 104 -1.40 10.99 17.30
CA THR A 104 -0.94 11.83 18.41
C THR A 104 0.57 11.71 18.53
N VAL A 105 1.23 12.75 19.05
CA VAL A 105 2.67 12.75 19.35
C VAL A 105 2.89 13.06 20.82
N ASP A 106 3.97 12.58 21.42
CA ASP A 106 4.28 12.84 22.84
C ASP A 106 4.97 14.19 23.10
N ARG A 107 5.33 14.93 22.05
CA ARG A 107 5.90 16.28 22.13
C ARG A 107 5.62 17.06 20.85
N ASP A 108 5.86 18.36 20.89
CA ASP A 108 5.67 19.24 19.74
C ASP A 108 6.59 18.82 18.58
N ILE A 109 6.03 18.82 17.37
CA ILE A 109 6.76 18.63 16.11
C ILE A 109 6.27 19.64 15.08
N THR A 110 7.03 19.81 14.00
CA THR A 110 6.57 20.52 12.81
C THR A 110 6.35 19.52 11.68
N VAL A 111 5.10 19.34 11.26
CA VAL A 111 4.73 18.51 10.11
C VAL A 111 4.97 19.29 8.82
N LEU A 112 5.63 18.64 7.87
CA LEU A 112 5.99 19.19 6.55
C LEU A 112 5.10 18.61 5.45
N GLY A 113 4.51 17.44 5.66
CA GLY A 113 3.74 16.74 4.64
C GLY A 113 3.48 15.29 5.01
N VAL A 114 3.08 14.52 4.01
CA VAL A 114 2.76 13.09 4.13
C VAL A 114 3.44 12.31 3.02
N GLY A 115 3.83 11.06 3.27
CA GLY A 115 4.23 10.14 2.23
C GLY A 115 3.05 9.29 1.78
N LEU A 116 2.90 9.10 0.46
CA LEU A 116 1.89 8.23 -0.14
C LEU A 116 2.55 7.11 -0.93
N TYR A 117 2.02 5.90 -0.85
CA TYR A 117 2.44 4.80 -1.72
C TYR A 117 2.16 5.13 -3.19
N GLY A 118 3.12 4.76 -4.04
CA GLY A 118 3.01 4.88 -5.49
C GLY A 118 2.26 3.73 -6.16
N ILE A 119 2.31 3.71 -7.49
CA ILE A 119 1.64 2.72 -8.35
C ILE A 119 1.96 1.26 -7.97
N SER A 120 0.94 0.40 -8.01
CA SER A 120 1.13 -1.05 -7.89
C SER A 120 1.57 -1.70 -9.22
N ASN A 121 1.22 -1.08 -10.36
CA ASN A 121 1.62 -1.56 -11.68
C ASN A 121 2.52 -0.54 -12.40
N THR A 122 3.72 -0.96 -12.77
CA THR A 122 4.69 -0.12 -13.50
C THR A 122 4.21 0.35 -14.88
N GLU A 123 3.24 -0.33 -15.49
CA GLU A 123 2.63 0.09 -16.76
C GLU A 123 1.83 1.40 -16.62
N ASP A 124 1.38 1.73 -15.40
CA ASP A 124 0.66 2.96 -15.10
C ASP A 124 1.59 4.17 -14.82
N SER A 125 2.92 4.01 -14.96
CA SER A 125 3.92 5.06 -14.66
C SER A 125 3.79 6.34 -15.47
N SER A 126 3.11 6.30 -16.62
CA SER A 126 2.83 7.47 -17.45
C SER A 126 1.56 8.23 -17.06
N ARG A 127 0.83 7.76 -16.04
CA ARG A 127 -0.43 8.36 -15.59
C ARG A 127 -0.19 9.14 -14.31
N SER A 128 -0.76 10.33 -14.23
CA SER A 128 -0.68 11.19 -13.06
C SER A 128 -1.71 10.81 -11.99
N PHE A 129 -1.38 11.16 -10.76
CA PHE A 129 -2.32 11.26 -9.65
C PHE A 129 -2.79 12.70 -9.48
N SER A 130 -4.04 12.88 -9.07
CA SER A 130 -4.53 14.09 -8.40
C SER A 130 -4.64 13.77 -6.91
N VAL A 131 -4.18 14.66 -6.05
CA VAL A 131 -4.16 14.45 -4.61
C VAL A 131 -4.62 15.69 -3.88
N ASP A 132 -5.54 15.50 -2.95
CA ASP A 132 -5.93 16.49 -1.95
C ASP A 132 -5.58 15.93 -0.57
N VAL A 133 -4.77 16.66 0.19
CA VAL A 133 -4.35 16.30 1.55
C VAL A 133 -4.87 17.35 2.52
N GLU A 134 -5.45 16.92 3.64
CA GLU A 134 -5.84 17.79 4.74
C GLU A 134 -5.21 17.30 6.04
N LEU A 135 -4.61 18.22 6.80
CA LEU A 135 -4.27 18.02 8.20
C LEU A 135 -5.29 18.74 9.07
N LEU A 136 -5.98 18.01 9.93
CA LEU A 136 -7.04 18.51 10.79
C LEU A 136 -6.68 18.35 12.27
N ASP A 137 -7.24 19.22 13.10
CA ASP A 137 -7.13 19.13 14.55
C ASP A 137 -8.20 18.20 15.16
N SER A 138 -8.27 18.16 16.50
CA SER A 138 -9.21 17.35 17.26
C SER A 138 -10.69 17.69 17.05
N HIS A 139 -10.99 18.88 16.51
CA HIS A 139 -12.33 19.36 16.22
C HIS A 139 -12.73 19.15 14.75
N ASN A 140 -11.86 18.53 13.94
CA ASN A 140 -11.94 18.48 12.48
C ASN A 140 -11.81 19.86 11.82
N ASP A 141 -11.18 20.83 12.49
CA ASP A 141 -10.85 22.10 11.86
C ASP A 141 -9.57 21.92 11.02
N VAL A 142 -9.62 22.38 9.76
CA VAL A 142 -8.50 22.26 8.83
C VAL A 142 -7.37 23.19 9.27
N MET A 143 -6.21 22.60 9.55
CA MET A 143 -4.99 23.33 9.90
C MET A 143 -4.14 23.65 8.68
N CYS A 144 -4.13 22.76 7.70
CA CYS A 144 -3.39 22.91 6.45
C CYS A 144 -3.92 21.96 5.38
N THR A 145 -3.73 22.35 4.13
CA THR A 145 -4.11 21.56 2.96
C THR A 145 -3.02 21.57 1.90
N TYR A 146 -3.03 20.56 1.04
CA TYR A 146 -2.31 20.55 -0.23
C TYR A 146 -3.24 20.00 -1.31
N GLU A 147 -3.26 20.64 -2.47
CA GLU A 147 -3.93 20.13 -3.67
C GLU A 147 -2.92 20.15 -4.82
N GLY A 148 -2.81 19.05 -5.55
CA GLY A 148 -1.86 18.98 -6.64
C GLY A 148 -1.90 17.69 -7.45
N THR A 149 -0.92 17.57 -8.33
CA THR A 149 -0.74 16.39 -9.18
C THR A 149 0.70 15.93 -9.18
N PHE A 150 0.91 14.62 -9.19
CA PHE A 150 2.25 14.04 -9.29
C PHE A 150 2.26 12.79 -10.17
N PHE A 151 3.45 12.41 -10.65
CA PHE A 151 3.69 11.13 -11.32
C PHE A 151 4.47 10.23 -10.37
N ALA A 152 4.05 8.96 -10.27
CA ALA A 152 4.77 8.00 -9.44
C ALA A 152 6.09 7.58 -10.12
N ASP A 153 7.20 7.88 -9.45
CA ASP A 153 8.50 7.28 -9.75
C ASP A 153 8.48 5.78 -9.41
N VAL A 154 8.60 4.92 -10.43
CA VAL A 154 8.64 3.45 -10.29
C VAL A 154 9.78 2.93 -9.42
N SER A 155 10.82 3.73 -9.19
CA SER A 155 11.93 3.37 -8.32
C SER A 155 11.64 3.61 -6.84
N LYS A 156 10.59 4.38 -6.53
CA LYS A 156 10.17 4.73 -5.18
C LYS A 156 8.88 4.01 -4.82
N ARG A 157 8.83 3.52 -3.58
CA ARG A 157 7.59 2.98 -3.02
C ARG A 157 6.68 4.06 -2.44
N VAL A 158 7.28 5.09 -1.85
CA VAL A 158 6.59 6.19 -1.18
C VAL A 158 7.02 7.52 -1.81
N HIS A 159 6.08 8.43 -1.95
CA HIS A 159 6.22 9.74 -2.58
C HIS A 159 5.76 10.81 -1.60
N ASP A 160 6.68 11.71 -1.26
CA ASP A 160 6.39 12.81 -0.33
C ASP A 160 5.51 13.86 -1.01
N ILE A 161 4.41 14.21 -0.34
CA ILE A 161 3.50 15.29 -0.66
C ILE A 161 3.66 16.34 0.44
N LEU A 162 4.35 17.43 0.12
CA LEU A 162 4.70 18.47 1.08
C LEU A 162 3.67 19.60 1.05
N PHE A 163 3.33 20.10 2.22
CA PHE A 163 2.53 21.32 2.36
C PHE A 163 3.35 22.54 1.93
N ASP A 164 2.66 23.59 1.49
CA ASP A 164 3.31 24.86 1.15
C ASP A 164 4.00 25.48 2.37
N GLU A 165 3.37 25.36 3.53
CA GLU A 165 3.88 25.88 4.80
C GLU A 165 3.89 24.78 5.89
N PRO A 166 5.01 24.65 6.64
CA PRO A 166 5.09 23.73 7.77
C PRO A 166 4.06 24.02 8.88
N VAL A 167 3.52 22.97 9.49
CA VAL A 167 2.47 23.09 10.51
C VAL A 167 2.97 22.60 11.87
N ILE A 168 2.82 23.43 12.91
CA ILE A 168 3.16 23.01 14.27
C ILE A 168 2.04 22.15 14.85
N VAL A 169 2.40 20.92 15.19
CA VAL A 169 1.54 19.94 15.85
C VAL A 169 2.00 19.84 17.30
N ARG A 170 1.08 20.04 18.24
CA ARG A 170 1.38 20.08 19.67
C ARG A 170 1.32 18.69 20.28
N GLY A 171 2.22 18.43 21.23
CA GLY A 171 2.25 17.21 22.02
C GLY A 171 0.91 16.91 22.69
N HIS A 172 0.58 15.63 22.75
CA HIS A 172 -0.56 15.04 23.44
C HIS A 172 -1.94 15.51 22.95
N ARG A 173 -2.02 16.02 21.71
CA ARG A 173 -3.29 16.33 21.05
C ARG A 173 -3.52 15.39 19.86
N PRO A 174 -4.78 15.01 19.59
CA PRO A 174 -5.09 14.21 18.42
C PRO A 174 -5.23 15.09 17.18
N TYR A 175 -4.74 14.56 16.07
CA TYR A 175 -4.77 15.13 14.74
C TYR A 175 -5.23 14.09 13.73
N ILE A 176 -5.70 14.53 12.58
CA ILE A 176 -6.21 13.67 11.51
C ILE A 176 -5.52 14.06 10.22
N ILE A 177 -5.05 13.08 9.46
CA ILE A 177 -4.64 13.27 8.07
C ILE A 177 -5.70 12.64 7.18
N ARG A 178 -6.24 13.40 6.24
CA ARG A 178 -7.13 12.91 5.18
C ARG A 178 -6.47 13.08 3.83
N VAL A 179 -6.63 12.07 2.98
CA VAL A 179 -6.11 12.07 1.62
C VAL A 179 -7.20 11.60 0.67
N LEU A 180 -7.54 12.45 -0.30
CA LEU A 180 -8.32 12.07 -1.46
C LEU A 180 -7.36 11.87 -2.64
N LEU A 181 -7.12 10.60 -3.00
CA LEU A 181 -6.20 10.25 -4.08
C LEU A 181 -6.99 9.73 -5.28
N LYS A 182 -6.74 10.34 -6.45
CA LYS A 182 -7.33 9.97 -7.73
C LYS A 182 -6.26 9.61 -8.74
N GLY A 183 -6.25 8.38 -9.24
CA GLY A 183 -5.27 7.95 -10.22
C GLY A 183 -5.28 6.45 -10.49
N PRO A 184 -4.17 5.89 -10.97
CA PRO A 184 -3.95 4.44 -10.99
C PRO A 184 -4.06 3.81 -9.61
N SER A 185 -4.17 2.47 -9.55
CA SER A 185 -4.09 1.75 -8.28
C SER A 185 -2.69 1.88 -7.68
N THR A 186 -2.62 2.08 -6.36
CA THR A 186 -1.37 2.17 -5.62
C THR A 186 -1.08 0.88 -4.87
N LEU A 187 0.13 0.77 -4.31
CA LEU A 187 0.40 -0.18 -3.25
C LEU A 187 -0.35 0.23 -1.97
N GLY A 188 -0.67 -0.74 -1.13
CA GLY A 188 -1.11 -0.52 0.25
C GLY A 188 -0.09 -1.10 1.22
N GLY A 189 0.09 -0.42 2.36
CA GLY A 189 0.83 -0.94 3.50
C GLY A 189 0.03 -2.02 4.21
N THR A 190 0.73 -2.94 4.87
CA THR A 190 0.18 -3.97 5.75
C THR A 190 1.02 -4.03 7.03
N ASP A 191 0.51 -4.71 8.05
CA ASP A 191 1.21 -4.92 9.33
C ASP A 191 1.57 -3.61 10.07
N GLY A 192 0.71 -2.60 9.93
CA GLY A 192 0.86 -1.31 10.58
C GLY A 192 0.86 -1.38 12.11
N MET A 193 1.54 -0.41 12.74
CA MET A 193 1.74 -0.35 14.18
C MET A 193 1.00 0.83 14.80
N ARG A 194 0.31 0.58 15.93
CA ARG A 194 -0.38 1.65 16.68
C ARG A 194 0.56 2.58 17.43
N ASP A 195 1.70 2.09 17.92
CA ASP A 195 2.69 2.91 18.62
C ASP A 195 4.04 2.78 17.90
N VAL A 196 4.60 3.90 17.47
CA VAL A 196 5.90 3.96 16.78
C VAL A 196 6.78 4.99 17.50
N VAL A 197 8.02 4.61 17.79
CA VAL A 197 9.02 5.53 18.34
C VAL A 197 10.09 5.76 17.31
N THR A 198 10.27 7.01 16.90
CA THR A 198 11.29 7.42 15.93
C THR A 198 11.84 8.78 16.32
N GLU A 199 13.15 8.99 16.15
CA GLU A 199 13.83 10.24 16.50
C GLU A 199 13.55 10.73 17.94
N GLY A 200 13.24 9.79 18.84
CA GLY A 200 12.82 10.06 20.22
C GLY A 200 11.35 10.47 20.36
N ILE A 201 10.64 10.79 19.29
CA ILE A 201 9.20 11.09 19.30
C ILE A 201 8.41 9.78 19.36
N ARG A 202 7.38 9.71 20.21
CA ARG A 202 6.40 8.63 20.15
C ARG A 202 5.17 9.11 19.37
N PHE A 203 4.93 8.47 18.24
CA PHE A 203 3.66 8.55 17.52
C PHE A 203 2.73 7.46 18.01
N ARG A 204 1.45 7.81 18.15
CA ARG A 204 0.38 6.83 18.31
C ARG A 204 -0.71 7.06 17.27
N PHE A 205 -1.05 6.01 16.55
CA PHE A 205 -2.04 6.00 15.47
C PHE A 205 -3.33 5.33 15.92
N ASP A 206 -4.46 5.84 15.42
CA ASP A 206 -5.78 5.26 15.62
C ASP A 206 -6.61 5.37 14.33
N VAL A 207 -7.65 4.56 14.23
CA VAL A 207 -8.56 4.54 13.08
C VAL A 207 -9.39 5.82 13.07
N ASP A 208 -9.49 6.44 11.89
CA ASP A 208 -10.54 7.44 11.64
C ASP A 208 -11.77 6.78 11.04
N GLU A 209 -12.94 7.01 11.63
CA GLU A 209 -14.21 6.44 11.15
C GLU A 209 -14.61 7.01 9.79
N ALA A 210 -14.07 8.17 9.41
CA ALA A 210 -14.26 8.78 8.10
C ALA A 210 -13.31 8.24 7.01
N SER A 211 -12.49 7.23 7.30
CA SER A 211 -11.60 6.57 6.32
C SER A 211 -12.38 5.64 5.38
N PHE A 212 -13.21 6.20 4.51
CA PHE A 212 -14.12 5.43 3.66
C PHE A 212 -13.41 4.62 2.56
N ASN A 213 -12.15 4.91 2.27
CA ASN A 213 -11.34 4.12 1.34
C ASN A 213 -10.65 2.91 2.01
N GLY A 214 -10.78 2.79 3.34
CA GLY A 214 -10.40 1.58 4.07
C GLY A 214 -9.06 1.65 4.80
N THR A 215 -8.37 2.79 4.82
CA THR A 215 -7.13 2.94 5.60
C THR A 215 -7.40 2.78 7.08
N THR A 216 -6.62 1.94 7.74
CA THR A 216 -6.68 1.66 9.19
C THR A 216 -5.29 1.77 9.80
N THR A 217 -5.16 1.47 11.10
CA THR A 217 -3.84 1.36 11.74
C THR A 217 -3.00 0.18 11.25
N ALA A 218 -3.61 -0.80 10.58
CA ALA A 218 -2.95 -2.03 10.14
C ALA A 218 -2.64 -2.02 8.64
N ASP A 219 -3.57 -1.49 7.83
CA ASP A 219 -3.52 -1.61 6.38
C ASP A 219 -3.96 -0.31 5.69
N GLY A 220 -3.36 -0.01 4.55
CA GLY A 220 -3.83 1.05 3.65
C GLY A 220 -2.76 2.07 3.27
N GLN A 221 -3.17 3.33 3.27
CA GLN A 221 -2.43 4.47 2.72
C GLN A 221 -1.86 5.35 3.81
N ILE A 222 -1.12 6.40 3.42
CA ILE A 222 -0.43 7.32 4.34
C ILE A 222 0.65 6.58 5.17
N PRO A 223 1.63 5.92 4.51
CA PRO A 223 2.71 5.23 5.21
C PRO A 223 3.59 6.12 6.08
N ASP A 224 3.78 7.39 5.67
CA ASP A 224 4.72 8.29 6.33
C ASP A 224 4.06 9.64 6.68
N ILE A 225 4.47 10.20 7.82
CA ILE A 225 4.32 11.62 8.14
C ILE A 225 5.71 12.24 8.02
N VAL A 226 5.86 13.26 7.16
CA VAL A 226 7.13 13.97 7.00
C VAL A 226 7.16 15.08 8.04
N PHE A 227 8.13 15.05 8.97
CA PHE A 227 8.20 16.02 10.07
C PHE A 227 9.63 16.41 10.43
N LYS A 228 9.76 17.44 11.27
CA LYS A 228 10.99 17.84 11.97
C LYS A 228 10.69 18.15 13.45
N ILE A 229 11.73 18.04 14.28
CA ILE A 229 11.70 18.35 15.72
C ILE A 229 12.12 19.80 15.96
#